data_AF-A0A088EZ16-F1
#
_entry.id   AF-A0A088EZ16-F1
#
_cell.length_a   1.000
_cell.length_b   1.000
_cell.length_c   1.000
_cell.angle_alpha   90.00
_cell.angle_beta   90.00
_cell.angle_gamma   90.00
#
_symmetry.space_group_name_H-M   'P 1'
#
loop_
_entity.id
_entity.type
_entity.pdbx_description
1 polymer ?
#
loop_
_entity_poly.entity_id
_entity_poly.type
_entity_poly.pdbx_seq_one_letter_code
_entity_poly.pdbx_strand_id
1 'polypeptide(L)'
;MRKILGEDLPIAERADFLRDNADSVEEINYMKQFGPDELLAMKERHAEISIEIKDLESEKKDFVSNIKSKQKPLKNELSGVQDNIKFKAIAVKEACFKFVDHDSGQVGYYNAIGDMVQQRPIFPQERQKSIFQMPKEGTND
;
A
#
# COMPACT_ATOMS: atom_id res chain seq x y z
N MET A 1 33.07 47.99 -7.40
CA MET A 1 32.81 49.43 -7.33
C MET A 1 31.41 49.60 -6.74
N ARG A 2 31.26 50.15 -5.53
CA ARG A 2 29.92 50.47 -5.00
C ARG A 2 29.41 51.68 -5.77
N LYS A 3 28.25 51.53 -6.41
CA LYS A 3 27.58 52.59 -7.19
C LYS A 3 26.47 53.19 -6.34
N ILE A 4 26.81 53.87 -5.24
CA ILE A 4 25.84 54.56 -4.40
C ILE A 4 25.92 56.06 -4.73
N LEU A 5 24.86 56.60 -5.33
CA LEU A 5 24.75 58.04 -5.59
C LEU A 5 24.42 58.77 -4.28
N GLY A 6 25.11 59.88 -4.03
CA GLY A 6 24.93 60.67 -2.80
C GLY A 6 25.52 60.02 -1.54
N GLU A 7 26.56 59.18 -1.67
CA GLU A 7 27.19 58.50 -0.52
C GLU A 7 27.71 59.48 0.54
N ASP A 8 28.20 60.66 0.12
CA ASP A 8 28.73 61.69 1.02
C ASP A 8 27.64 62.50 1.76
N LEU A 9 26.37 62.36 1.37
CA LEU A 9 25.24 63.07 1.99
C LEU A 9 24.61 62.24 3.13
N PRO A 10 24.07 62.90 4.17
CA PRO A 10 23.25 62.24 5.19
C PRO A 10 22.07 61.50 4.55
N ILE A 11 21.73 60.32 5.09
CA ILE A 11 20.62 59.48 4.57
C ILE A 11 19.31 60.27 4.43
N ALA A 12 19.03 61.17 5.36
CA ALA A 12 17.84 62.01 5.35
C ALA A 12 17.75 62.93 4.13
N GLU A 13 18.89 63.40 3.60
CA GLU A 13 18.96 64.34 2.49
C GLU A 13 19.11 63.65 1.12
N ARG A 14 19.49 62.36 1.10
CA ARG A 14 19.72 61.60 -0.14
C ARG A 14 18.48 61.50 -1.03
N ALA A 15 17.30 61.36 -0.43
CA ALA A 15 16.06 61.25 -1.20
C ALA A 15 15.74 62.53 -1.97
N ASP A 16 15.94 63.70 -1.34
CA ASP A 16 15.71 65.00 -1.98
C ASP A 16 16.77 65.28 -3.04
N PHE A 17 18.05 65.01 -2.75
CA PHE A 17 19.13 65.09 -3.73
C PHE A 17 18.86 64.23 -4.98
N LEU A 18 18.42 62.97 -4.82
CA LEU A 18 18.10 62.09 -5.93
C LEU A 18 16.90 62.60 -6.73
N ARG A 19 15.88 63.16 -6.06
CA ARG A 19 14.68 63.69 -6.72
C ARG A 19 15.00 64.94 -7.55
N ASP A 20 15.82 65.84 -7.03
CA ASP A 20 16.17 67.11 -7.70
C ASP A 20 17.08 66.92 -8.92
N ASN A 21 17.83 65.80 -8.98
CA ASN A 21 18.77 65.48 -10.06
C ASN A 21 18.25 64.37 -11.01
N ALA A 22 17.10 63.76 -10.74
CA ALA A 22 16.53 62.71 -11.58
C ALA A 22 15.74 63.28 -12.76
N ASP A 23 15.81 62.63 -13.92
CA ASP A 23 15.02 62.98 -15.11
C ASP A 23 13.52 62.65 -14.92
N SER A 24 13.22 61.54 -14.24
CA SER A 24 11.87 61.09 -13.89
C SER A 24 11.90 60.20 -12.64
N VAL A 25 10.77 60.13 -11.91
CA VAL A 25 10.58 59.18 -10.80
C VAL A 25 9.58 58.11 -11.25
N GLU A 26 10.04 56.87 -11.31
CA GLU A 26 9.27 55.73 -11.81
C GLU A 26 9.18 54.63 -10.76
N GLU A 27 8.00 54.01 -10.64
CA GLU A 27 7.83 52.81 -9.83
C GLU A 27 8.27 51.58 -10.62
N ILE A 28 9.37 50.98 -10.21
CA ILE A 28 9.90 49.76 -10.79
C ILE A 28 9.96 48.63 -9.76
N ASN A 29 9.80 47.40 -10.23
CA ASN A 29 10.02 46.22 -9.41
C ASN A 29 11.50 45.83 -9.47
N TYR A 30 12.14 45.69 -8.31
CA TYR A 30 13.51 45.20 -8.21
C TYR A 30 13.70 44.33 -6.98
N MET A 31 14.74 43.49 -7.01
CA MET A 31 15.11 42.65 -5.88
C MET A 31 16.02 43.43 -4.94
N LYS A 32 15.48 43.80 -3.77
CA LYS A 32 16.28 44.36 -2.68
C LYS A 32 17.17 43.26 -2.08
N GLN A 33 18.46 43.54 -1.99
CA GLN A 33 19.41 42.63 -1.33
C GLN A 33 19.18 42.63 0.18
N PHE A 34 19.22 41.46 0.80
CA PHE A 34 19.16 41.35 2.24
C PHE A 34 20.43 41.91 2.89
N GLY A 35 20.25 42.58 4.02
CA GLY A 35 21.34 42.81 4.96
C GLY A 35 21.85 41.49 5.57
N PRO A 36 23.03 41.49 6.21
CA PRO A 36 23.57 40.31 6.87
C PRO A 36 22.60 39.68 7.90
N ASP A 37 21.95 40.52 8.71
CA ASP A 37 21.03 40.06 9.76
C ASP A 37 19.71 39.53 9.18
N GLU A 38 19.16 40.21 8.17
CA GLU A 38 17.97 39.75 7.44
C GLU A 38 18.24 38.40 6.76
N LEU A 39 19.42 38.25 6.15
CA LEU A 39 19.83 37.00 5.50
C LEU A 39 19.99 35.87 6.52
N LEU A 40 20.52 36.17 7.71
CA LEU A 40 20.63 35.20 8.80
C LEU A 40 19.25 34.74 9.27
N ALA A 41 18.33 35.67 9.54
CA ALA A 41 16.96 35.36 9.93
C ALA A 41 16.23 34.52 8.87
N MET A 42 16.44 34.80 7.58
CA MET A 42 15.86 33.97 6.50
C MET A 42 16.43 32.56 6.47
N LYS A 43 17.72 32.37 6.77
CA LYS A 43 18.33 31.03 6.85
C LYS A 43 17.83 30.24 8.06
N GLU A 44 17.66 30.89 9.21
CA GLU A 44 17.07 30.29 10.40
C GLU A 44 15.64 29.84 10.10
N ARG A 45 14.83 30.72 9.51
CA ARG A 45 13.45 30.38 9.11
C ARG A 45 13.39 29.25 8.11
N HIS A 46 14.31 29.22 7.14
CA HIS A 46 14.43 28.11 6.19
C HIS A 46 14.72 26.79 6.91
N ALA A 47 15.62 26.79 7.89
CA ALA A 47 15.95 25.59 8.65
C ALA A 47 14.76 25.07 9.44
N GLU A 48 14.02 25.96 10.13
CA GLU A 48 12.80 25.60 10.87
C GLU A 48 11.75 24.95 9.96
N ILE A 49 11.40 25.60 8.85
CA ILE A 49 10.41 25.09 7.91
C ILE A 49 10.85 23.74 7.33
N SER A 50 12.15 23.59 7.05
CA SER A 50 12.69 22.34 6.51
C SER A 50 12.56 21.18 7.49
N ILE A 51 12.76 21.43 8.79
CA ILE A 51 12.59 20.44 9.85
C ILE A 51 11.11 20.05 9.95
N GLU A 52 10.22 21.03 10.03
CA GLU A 52 8.78 20.79 10.14
C GLU A 52 8.24 19.97 8.95
N ILE A 53 8.66 20.29 7.73
CA ILE A 53 8.30 19.51 6.53
C ILE A 53 8.77 18.06 6.67
N LYS A 54 10.01 17.84 7.13
CA LYS A 54 10.59 16.51 7.27
C LYS A 54 9.84 15.66 8.30
N ASP A 55 9.44 16.27 9.41
CA ASP A 55 8.66 15.60 10.46
C ASP A 55 7.28 15.20 9.92
N LEU A 56 6.58 16.11 9.24
CA LEU A 56 5.29 15.83 8.59
C LEU A 56 5.39 14.73 7.52
N GLU A 57 6.49 14.70 6.75
CA GLU A 57 6.73 13.64 5.78
C GLU A 57 6.94 12.27 6.45
N SER A 58 7.62 12.25 7.60
CA SER A 58 7.78 11.02 8.40
C SER A 58 6.43 10.52 8.94
N GLU A 59 5.64 11.40 9.54
CA GLU A 59 4.30 11.06 10.05
C GLU A 59 3.39 10.54 8.93
N LYS A 60 3.41 11.20 7.76
CA LYS A 60 2.65 10.76 6.58
C LYS A 60 3.06 9.36 6.15
N LYS A 61 4.36 9.05 6.15
CA LYS A 61 4.87 7.73 5.79
C LYS A 61 4.39 6.66 6.77
N ASP A 62 4.41 6.94 8.06
CA ASP A 62 3.95 6.03 9.11
C ASP A 62 2.43 5.81 9.03
N PHE A 63 1.66 6.87 8.83
CA PHE A 63 0.21 6.77 8.61
C PHE A 63 -0.12 5.90 7.40
N VAL A 64 0.53 6.13 6.25
CA VAL A 64 0.33 5.34 5.04
C VAL A 64 0.72 3.87 5.29
N SER A 65 1.81 3.62 6.00
CA SER A 65 2.24 2.26 6.37
C SER A 65 1.20 1.54 7.22
N ASN A 66 0.63 2.23 8.22
CA ASN A 66 -0.43 1.70 9.07
C ASN A 66 -1.70 1.37 8.26
N ILE A 67 -2.14 2.28 7.39
CA ILE A 67 -3.30 2.05 6.52
C ILE A 67 -3.06 0.87 5.58
N LYS A 68 -1.87 0.76 4.96
CA LYS A 68 -1.51 -0.39 4.13
C LYS A 68 -1.54 -1.71 4.90
N SER A 69 -1.05 -1.69 6.15
CA SER A 69 -1.05 -2.87 7.03
C SER A 69 -2.47 -3.32 7.37
N LYS A 70 -3.40 -2.38 7.60
CA LYS A 70 -4.83 -2.67 7.81
C LYS A 70 -5.54 -3.15 6.54
N GLN A 71 -5.17 -2.61 5.37
CA GLN A 71 -5.74 -3.01 4.08
C GLN A 71 -5.30 -4.40 3.62
N LYS A 72 -4.07 -4.81 3.92
CA LYS A 72 -3.49 -6.09 3.46
C LYS A 72 -4.35 -7.32 3.82
N PRO A 73 -4.78 -7.55 5.08
CA PRO A 73 -5.62 -8.70 5.41
C PRO A 73 -6.97 -8.65 4.68
N LEU A 74 -7.60 -7.48 4.57
CA LEU A 74 -8.88 -7.32 3.87
C LEU A 74 -8.76 -7.63 2.37
N LYS A 75 -7.64 -7.24 1.73
CA LYS A 75 -7.39 -7.59 0.32
C LYS A 75 -7.17 -9.09 0.13
N ASN A 76 -6.48 -9.73 1.07
CA ASN A 76 -6.28 -11.18 1.03
C ASN A 76 -7.61 -11.92 1.23
N GLU A 77 -8.43 -11.49 2.19
CA GLU A 77 -9.76 -12.04 2.43
C GLU A 77 -10.67 -11.85 1.21
N LEU A 78 -10.69 -10.64 0.63
CA LEU A 78 -11.44 -10.35 -0.58
C LEU A 78 -11.01 -11.25 -1.74
N SER A 79 -9.71 -11.50 -1.92
CA SER A 79 -9.21 -12.43 -2.93
C SER A 79 -9.73 -13.85 -2.70
N GLY A 80 -9.69 -14.35 -1.47
CA GLY A 80 -10.22 -15.69 -1.14
C GLY A 80 -11.73 -15.80 -1.39
N VAL A 81 -12.49 -14.76 -1.04
CA VAL A 81 -13.93 -14.69 -1.33
C VAL A 81 -14.19 -14.67 -2.84
N GLN A 82 -13.39 -13.92 -3.61
CA GLN A 82 -13.48 -13.89 -5.07
C GLN A 82 -13.21 -15.26 -5.69
N ASP A 83 -12.21 -16.00 -5.19
CA ASP A 83 -11.95 -17.37 -5.63
C ASP A 83 -13.12 -18.29 -5.31
N ASN A 84 -13.67 -18.22 -4.09
CA ASN A 84 -14.85 -19.02 -3.70
C ASN A 84 -16.05 -18.75 -4.62
N ILE A 85 -16.30 -17.48 -4.96
CA ILE A 85 -17.37 -17.09 -5.91
C ILE A 85 -17.07 -17.63 -7.31
N LYS A 86 -15.83 -17.46 -7.79
CA LYS A 86 -15.41 -17.88 -9.14
C LYS A 86 -15.57 -19.39 -9.33
N PHE A 87 -15.20 -20.18 -8.33
CA PHE A 87 -15.30 -21.64 -8.37
C PHE A 87 -16.67 -22.16 -7.90
N LYS A 88 -17.54 -21.29 -7.37
CA LYS A 88 -18.81 -21.65 -6.72
C LYS A 88 -18.64 -22.73 -5.64
N ALA A 89 -17.48 -22.76 -5.00
CA ALA A 89 -17.07 -23.81 -4.08
C ALA A 89 -16.08 -23.24 -3.06
N ILE A 90 -16.04 -23.82 -1.87
CA ILE A 90 -15.07 -23.50 -0.82
C ILE A 90 -14.08 -24.66 -0.74
N ALA A 91 -12.78 -24.35 -0.66
CA ALA A 91 -11.77 -25.36 -0.40
C ALA A 91 -11.89 -25.83 1.05
N VAL A 92 -12.52 -26.99 1.26
CA VAL A 92 -12.68 -27.63 2.57
C VAL A 92 -11.64 -28.74 2.72
N LYS A 93 -11.02 -28.82 3.90
CA LYS A 93 -10.16 -29.96 4.28
C LYS A 93 -10.83 -30.72 5.40
N GLU A 94 -11.58 -31.73 5.04
CA GLU A 94 -12.33 -32.59 5.95
C GLU A 94 -11.91 -34.06 5.80
N ALA A 95 -12.33 -34.90 6.75
CA ALA A 95 -12.12 -36.33 6.65
C ALA A 95 -13.03 -36.91 5.55
N CYS A 96 -12.43 -37.28 4.42
CA CYS A 96 -13.13 -38.02 3.37
C CYS A 96 -12.90 -39.53 3.54
N PHE A 97 -13.99 -40.29 3.48
CA PHE A 97 -14.01 -41.74 3.59
C PHE A 97 -13.77 -42.37 2.22
N LYS A 98 -12.76 -43.23 2.15
CA LYS A 98 -12.33 -43.87 0.91
C LYS A 98 -12.94 -45.26 0.80
N PHE A 99 -13.64 -45.49 -0.30
CA PHE A 99 -14.21 -46.80 -0.64
C PHE A 99 -13.61 -47.32 -1.93
N VAL A 100 -13.14 -48.57 -1.90
CA VAL A 100 -12.57 -49.26 -3.06
C VAL A 100 -13.62 -50.24 -3.58
N ASP A 101 -14.05 -50.05 -4.82
CA ASP A 101 -14.95 -50.96 -5.51
C ASP A 101 -14.17 -51.79 -6.52
N HIS A 102 -13.82 -53.01 -6.11
CA HIS A 102 -13.02 -53.92 -6.91
C HIS A 102 -13.75 -54.46 -8.15
N ASP A 103 -15.09 -54.43 -8.16
CA ASP A 103 -15.88 -54.96 -9.26
C ASP A 103 -15.92 -53.96 -10.42
N SER A 104 -16.13 -52.67 -10.12
CA SER A 104 -16.09 -51.59 -11.11
C SER A 104 -14.69 -51.04 -11.38
N GLY A 105 -13.68 -51.40 -10.56
CA GLY A 105 -12.31 -50.94 -10.72
C GLY A 105 -12.09 -49.48 -10.30
N GLN A 106 -12.97 -48.92 -9.46
CA GLN A 106 -12.99 -47.51 -9.08
C GLN A 106 -12.80 -47.30 -7.56
N VAL A 107 -12.29 -46.13 -7.20
CA VAL A 107 -12.18 -45.63 -5.82
C VAL A 107 -12.99 -44.35 -5.72
N GLY A 108 -13.93 -44.31 -4.78
CA GLY A 108 -14.72 -43.13 -4.44
C GLY A 108 -14.29 -42.56 -3.09
N TYR A 109 -14.20 -41.24 -3.00
CA TYR A 109 -14.04 -40.49 -1.75
C TYR A 109 -15.36 -39.81 -1.42
N TYR A 110 -15.84 -39.99 -0.19
CA TYR A 110 -17.10 -39.43 0.27
C TYR A 110 -16.89 -38.58 1.51
N ASN A 111 -17.63 -37.49 1.67
CA ASN A 111 -17.61 -36.71 2.91
C ASN A 111 -18.45 -37.38 4.01
N ALA A 112 -18.51 -36.75 5.19
CA ALA A 112 -19.22 -37.31 6.36
C ALA A 112 -20.74 -37.45 6.19
N ILE A 113 -21.34 -36.75 5.23
CA ILE A 113 -22.78 -36.84 4.94
C ILE A 113 -23.10 -37.81 3.80
N GLY A 114 -22.07 -38.38 3.16
CA GLY A 114 -22.22 -39.39 2.12
C GLY A 114 -22.17 -38.86 0.68
N ASP A 115 -21.83 -37.58 0.45
CA ASP A 115 -21.66 -37.05 -0.90
C ASP A 115 -20.32 -37.49 -1.49
N MET A 116 -20.32 -37.84 -2.78
CA MET A 116 -19.11 -38.22 -3.51
C MET A 116 -18.30 -36.97 -3.89
N VAL A 117 -17.10 -36.85 -3.32
CA VAL A 117 -16.18 -35.71 -3.51
C VAL A 117 -15.23 -35.95 -4.68
N GLN A 118 -14.78 -37.18 -4.88
CA GLN A 118 -13.83 -37.54 -5.95
C GLN A 118 -13.96 -39.00 -6.33
N GLN A 119 -13.82 -39.29 -7.63
CA GLN A 119 -13.74 -40.65 -8.17
C GLN A 119 -12.48 -40.83 -9.02
N ARG A 120 -11.79 -41.96 -8.87
CA ARG A 120 -10.64 -42.32 -9.71
C ARG A 120 -10.48 -43.84 -9.88
N PRO A 121 -9.71 -44.31 -10.88
CA PRO A 121 -9.35 -45.72 -10.98
C PRO A 121 -8.54 -46.24 -9.79
N ILE A 122 -8.65 -47.55 -9.52
CA ILE A 122 -7.87 -48.25 -8.47
C ILE A 122 -6.38 -48.27 -8.81
N PHE A 123 -5.53 -47.89 -7.84
CA PHE A 123 -4.08 -48.04 -7.97
C PHE A 123 -3.62 -49.49 -7.73
N PRO A 124 -2.49 -49.93 -8.30
CA PRO A 124 -2.01 -51.32 -8.17
C PRO A 124 -1.93 -51.83 -6.72
N GLN A 125 -1.54 -50.98 -5.77
CA GLN A 125 -1.42 -51.31 -4.35
C GLN A 125 -2.80 -51.53 -3.68
N GLU A 126 -3.84 -50.87 -4.19
CA GLU A 126 -5.21 -50.94 -3.67
C GLU A 126 -6.01 -52.12 -4.25
N ARG A 127 -5.44 -52.82 -5.25
CA ARG A 127 -6.06 -54.03 -5.83
C ARG A 127 -6.00 -55.24 -4.89
N GLN A 128 -5.12 -55.21 -3.89
CA GLN A 128 -5.01 -56.27 -2.90
C GLN A 128 -6.22 -56.20 -1.95
N LYS A 129 -7.09 -57.20 -2.00
CA LYS A 129 -8.29 -57.28 -1.14
C LYS A 129 -7.85 -57.33 0.33
N SER A 130 -8.31 -56.38 1.15
CA SER A 130 -8.22 -56.50 2.61
C SER A 130 -9.14 -57.61 3.08
N ILE A 131 -8.66 -58.46 4.00
CA ILE A 131 -9.33 -59.70 4.46
C ILE A 131 -10.65 -59.41 5.22
N PHE A 132 -10.87 -58.17 5.66
CA PHE A 132 -12.14 -57.74 6.27
C PHE A 132 -12.97 -56.94 5.26
N GLN A 133 -13.92 -57.61 4.59
CA GLN A 133 -15.00 -56.95 3.86
C GLN A 133 -16.30 -57.14 4.63
N MET A 134 -16.87 -56.04 5.16
CA MET A 134 -18.27 -56.04 5.60
C MET A 134 -19.17 -56.12 4.36
N PRO A 135 -20.24 -56.92 4.37
CA PRO A 135 -21.21 -56.95 3.28
C PRO A 135 -21.88 -55.57 3.14
N LYS A 136 -21.93 -55.07 1.90
CA LYS A 136 -22.72 -53.88 1.55
C LYS A 136 -24.20 -54.29 1.53
N GLU A 137 -24.89 -54.21 2.66
CA GLU A 137 -26.35 -54.29 2.65
C GLU A 137 -26.92 -52.95 2.15
N GLY A 138 -27.13 -52.89 0.83
CA GLY A 138 -28.02 -51.92 0.21
C GLY A 138 -29.36 -52.61 -0.04
N THR A 139 -30.38 -52.24 0.74
CA THR A 139 -31.76 -52.57 0.42
C THR A 139 -32.14 -51.79 -0.85
N ASN A 140 -32.45 -52.50 -1.92
CA ASN A 140 -33.13 -51.94 -3.09
C ASN A 140 -34.64 -51.94 -2.79
N ASP A 141 -35.29 -50.79 -2.98
CA ASP A 141 -36.62 -50.64 -3.58
C ASP A 141 -36.72 -49.25 -4.23
#